data_AF-A0A8T7GVT5-F1
#
_entry.id   AF-A0A8T7GVT5-F1
#
_cell.length_a   1.000
_cell.length_b   1.000
_cell.length_c   1.000
_cell.angle_alpha   90.00
_cell.angle_beta   90.00
_cell.angle_gamma   90.00
#
_symmetry.space_group_name_H-M   'P 1'
#
loop_
_entity.id
_entity.type
_entity.pdbx_description
1 polymer ?
#
loop_
_entity_poly.entity_id
_entity_poly.type
_entity_poly.pdbx_seq_one_letter_code
_entity_poly.pdbx_strand_id
1 'polypeptide(L)'
;MDIDTTKEIKIPSDPFMQIIGQDKAVKLARIAAAQHRHLLLIGPPGVGKSMIAKAMASVLPRPKQQISVLHNPTRPERPILKIETYEEHMAANEEENPPLELDPKEIPFAIAYELGYRCKRCGEISLPSQNICPHCGFRKYGSGPFGDLHPVTLRNSVTVKSIHSNHIREYVANGEKVLLYIHKNPKRGRRQEEKKILVPFNRSLFVHATSANETELLGDVEHDPYGGHPEIGIPHYKRVVPGAIHEAHEGVLYIDELSTLKPNVQRALLTAMQEKKFTITGRNPSGTGAIVKVEDVPADFILVGAINVTDLEYLHPALRSRIKGEGYEILLRTWMEDTEENKAKLFQFVAQEIAKDKRIPHADREALEEIYRIAKRMAKEIDEADGITLRLRKLGGLIRAAGDLARAESSPLIHAHHIQEAVEYSKSAEEQLKDVTGGNWWKDLSLDYSTRKPGRDAGVR
;
A
#
# COMPACT_ATOMS: atom_id res chain seq x y z
N MET A 1 -18.72 -28.19 -3.21
CA MET A 1 -18.40 -27.33 -4.37
C MET A 1 -17.78 -28.20 -5.45
N ASP A 2 -18.31 -28.15 -6.68
CA ASP A 2 -17.64 -28.77 -7.83
C ASP A 2 -16.75 -27.70 -8.48
N ILE A 3 -15.46 -27.79 -8.19
CA ILE A 3 -14.40 -26.94 -8.73
C ILE A 3 -13.30 -27.91 -9.13
N ASP A 4 -12.92 -27.91 -10.41
CA ASP A 4 -11.85 -28.78 -10.89
C ASP A 4 -10.48 -28.10 -10.70
N THR A 5 -10.42 -26.78 -10.89
CA THR A 5 -9.18 -26.01 -10.79
C THR A 5 -9.35 -24.65 -10.11
N THR A 6 -8.27 -24.12 -9.52
CA THR A 6 -8.28 -22.76 -8.94
C THR A 6 -8.52 -21.65 -9.96
N LYS A 7 -8.46 -21.95 -11.27
CA LYS A 7 -8.78 -21.01 -12.35
C LYS A 7 -10.25 -20.60 -12.36
N GLU A 8 -11.14 -21.47 -11.88
CA GLU A 8 -12.58 -21.23 -11.80
C GLU A 8 -12.97 -20.37 -10.59
N ILE A 9 -12.06 -20.22 -9.62
CA ILE A 9 -12.31 -19.46 -8.39
C ILE A 9 -12.20 -17.97 -8.68
N LYS A 10 -13.32 -17.26 -8.51
CA LYS A 10 -13.38 -15.81 -8.68
C LYS A 10 -12.75 -15.10 -7.47
N ILE A 11 -11.67 -14.35 -7.72
CA ILE A 11 -11.03 -13.52 -6.70
C ILE A 11 -11.79 -12.19 -6.59
N PRO A 12 -12.29 -11.80 -5.39
CA PRO A 12 -12.98 -10.54 -5.20
C PRO A 12 -12.09 -9.33 -5.54
N SER A 13 -12.66 -8.29 -6.17
CA SER A 13 -11.95 -7.05 -6.46
C SER A 13 -11.78 -6.14 -5.25
N ASP A 14 -12.70 -6.20 -4.27
CA ASP A 14 -12.59 -5.47 -3.01
C ASP A 14 -11.47 -6.09 -2.15
N PRO A 15 -10.40 -5.35 -1.81
CA PRO A 15 -9.32 -5.85 -0.96
C PRO A 15 -9.78 -6.34 0.41
N PHE A 16 -10.87 -5.80 0.97
CA PHE A 16 -11.41 -6.30 2.23
C PHE A 16 -11.99 -7.71 2.12
N MET A 17 -12.60 -8.04 0.98
CA MET A 17 -13.16 -9.37 0.71
C MET A 17 -12.08 -10.41 0.42
N GLN A 18 -10.83 -9.97 0.19
CA GLN A 18 -9.69 -10.88 0.05
C GLN A 18 -9.13 -11.34 1.40
N ILE A 19 -9.46 -10.66 2.51
CA ILE A 19 -8.98 -11.02 3.85
C ILE A 19 -9.78 -12.21 4.38
N ILE A 20 -9.11 -13.31 4.68
CA ILE A 20 -9.76 -14.56 5.09
C ILE A 20 -9.88 -14.66 6.61
N GLY A 21 -11.07 -15.02 7.10
CA GLY A 21 -11.34 -15.42 8.49
C GLY A 21 -11.24 -14.31 9.55
N GLN A 22 -11.10 -13.04 9.14
CA GLN A 22 -10.97 -11.89 10.04
C GLN A 22 -12.18 -10.95 9.99
N ASP A 23 -13.40 -11.47 9.96
CA ASP A 23 -14.63 -10.68 9.69
C ASP A 23 -14.79 -9.49 10.65
N LYS A 24 -14.51 -9.70 11.96
CA LYS A 24 -14.55 -8.63 12.97
C LYS A 24 -13.50 -7.55 12.68
N ALA A 25 -12.29 -7.94 12.31
CA ALA A 25 -11.22 -6.99 12.01
C ALA A 25 -11.52 -6.19 10.75
N VAL A 26 -12.02 -6.84 9.70
CA VAL A 26 -12.47 -6.22 8.44
C VAL A 26 -13.57 -5.18 8.72
N LYS A 27 -14.58 -5.55 9.52
CA LYS A 27 -15.67 -4.63 9.90
C LYS A 27 -15.15 -3.39 10.62
N LEU A 28 -14.30 -3.59 11.64
CA LEU A 28 -13.74 -2.48 12.41
C LEU A 28 -12.79 -1.62 11.57
N ALA A 29 -11.98 -2.21 10.70
CA ALA A 29 -11.10 -1.47 9.80
C ALA A 29 -11.87 -0.61 8.80
N ARG A 30 -13.01 -1.08 8.28
CA ARG A 30 -13.91 -0.28 7.43
C ARG A 30 -14.48 0.92 8.18
N ILE A 31 -14.95 0.72 9.42
CA ILE A 31 -15.45 1.81 10.27
C ILE A 31 -14.33 2.82 10.56
N ALA A 32 -13.14 2.31 10.88
CA ALA A 32 -11.97 3.14 11.16
C ALA A 32 -11.54 3.97 9.95
N ALA A 33 -11.59 3.41 8.75
CA ALA A 33 -11.27 4.12 7.51
C ALA A 33 -12.25 5.27 7.28
N ALA A 34 -13.56 5.01 7.41
CA ALA A 34 -14.59 6.02 7.21
C ALA A 34 -14.49 7.16 8.24
N GLN A 35 -14.17 6.83 9.48
CA GLN A 35 -14.12 7.78 10.61
C GLN A 35 -12.73 8.35 10.88
N HIS A 36 -11.73 8.01 10.06
CA HIS A 36 -10.33 8.43 10.23
C HIS A 36 -9.78 8.11 11.64
N ARG A 37 -9.98 6.85 12.06
CA ARG A 37 -9.61 6.34 13.40
C ARG A 37 -8.41 5.41 13.33
N HIS A 38 -7.54 5.47 14.34
CA HIS A 38 -6.35 4.63 14.43
C HIS A 38 -6.69 3.15 14.73
N LEU A 39 -5.80 2.24 14.36
CA LEU A 39 -5.92 0.81 14.63
C LEU A 39 -4.65 0.25 15.29
N LEU A 40 -4.84 -0.62 16.28
CA LEU A 40 -3.81 -1.51 16.81
C LEU A 40 -4.21 -2.96 16.52
N LEU A 41 -3.49 -3.61 15.61
CA LEU A 41 -3.68 -5.01 15.23
C LEU A 41 -2.76 -5.91 16.05
N ILE A 42 -3.35 -6.79 16.85
CA ILE A 42 -2.62 -7.69 17.75
C ILE A 42 -2.80 -9.11 17.25
N GLY A 43 -1.70 -9.83 17.03
CA GLY A 43 -1.75 -11.23 16.65
C GLY A 43 -0.38 -11.76 16.22
N PRO A 44 -0.23 -13.08 16.03
CA PRO A 44 1.04 -13.67 15.61
C PRO A 44 1.44 -13.24 14.18
N PRO A 45 2.68 -13.49 13.75
CA PRO A 45 3.09 -13.22 12.37
C PRO A 45 2.26 -14.05 11.38
N GLY A 46 1.90 -13.43 10.25
CA GLY A 46 1.28 -14.14 9.13
C GLY A 46 -0.25 -14.30 9.16
N VAL A 47 -0.96 -13.60 10.06
CA VAL A 47 -2.44 -13.61 10.15
C VAL A 47 -3.14 -12.48 9.38
N GLY A 48 -2.40 -11.72 8.57
CA GLY A 48 -2.99 -10.69 7.69
C GLY A 48 -2.95 -9.25 8.19
N LYS A 49 -2.13 -8.91 9.20
CA LYS A 49 -1.99 -7.53 9.74
C LYS A 49 -1.75 -6.47 8.65
N SER A 50 -0.73 -6.67 7.83
CA SER A 50 -0.41 -5.75 6.73
C SER A 50 -1.44 -5.76 5.60
N MET A 51 -2.16 -6.88 5.40
CA MET A 51 -3.22 -6.98 4.38
C MET A 51 -4.44 -6.15 4.77
N ILE A 52 -4.84 -6.18 6.06
CA ILE A 52 -5.89 -5.31 6.60
C ILE A 52 -5.53 -3.84 6.42
N ALA A 53 -4.28 -3.46 6.74
CA ALA A 53 -3.81 -2.08 6.59
C ALA A 53 -3.81 -1.61 5.13
N LYS A 54 -3.38 -2.46 4.19
CA LYS A 54 -3.43 -2.16 2.75
C LYS A 54 -4.87 -2.03 2.23
N ALA A 55 -5.76 -2.91 2.66
CA ALA A 55 -7.18 -2.83 2.31
C ALA A 55 -7.79 -1.52 2.82
N MET A 56 -7.45 -1.13 4.05
CA MET A 56 -7.86 0.15 4.63
C MET A 56 -7.38 1.34 3.80
N ALA A 57 -6.11 1.38 3.40
CA ALA A 57 -5.59 2.46 2.57
C ALA A 57 -6.28 2.55 1.19
N SER A 58 -6.70 1.42 0.63
CA SER A 58 -7.33 1.35 -0.70
C SER A 58 -8.71 1.99 -0.80
N VAL A 59 -9.41 2.15 0.34
CA VAL A 59 -10.74 2.76 0.40
C VAL A 59 -10.73 4.22 0.84
N LEU A 60 -9.55 4.77 1.18
CA LEU A 60 -9.43 6.17 1.56
C LEU A 60 -9.63 7.09 0.34
N PRO A 61 -10.17 8.30 0.56
CA PRO A 61 -10.28 9.29 -0.50
C PRO A 61 -8.89 9.67 -1.01
N ARG A 62 -8.83 10.18 -2.24
CA ARG A 62 -7.60 10.75 -2.79
C ARG A 62 -7.10 11.90 -1.90
N PRO A 63 -5.78 12.08 -1.80
CA PRO A 63 -5.22 13.17 -1.01
C PRO A 63 -5.62 14.51 -1.61
N LYS A 64 -5.93 15.46 -0.73
CA LYS A 64 -6.35 16.82 -1.10
C LYS A 64 -5.20 17.80 -1.08
N GLN A 65 -4.10 17.47 -0.39
CA GLN A 65 -2.98 18.38 -0.18
C GLN A 65 -1.67 17.86 -0.81
N GLN A 66 -0.90 18.80 -1.35
CA GLN A 66 0.51 18.67 -1.69
C GLN A 66 1.34 19.53 -0.75
N ILE A 67 2.43 18.97 -0.23
CA ILE A 67 3.32 19.65 0.70
C ILE A 67 4.63 19.95 -0.02
N SER A 68 5.04 21.22 0.01
CA SER A 68 6.31 21.68 -0.55
C SER A 68 7.00 22.66 0.40
N VAL A 69 8.31 22.79 0.23
CA VAL A 69 9.11 23.79 0.94
C VAL A 69 9.76 24.72 -0.06
N LEU A 70 9.70 26.02 0.23
CA LEU A 70 10.28 27.09 -0.56
C LEU A 70 11.56 27.62 0.09
N HIS A 71 12.43 28.19 -0.73
CA HIS A 71 13.50 29.02 -0.23
C HIS A 71 12.96 30.22 0.58
N ASN A 72 13.57 30.48 1.73
CA ASN A 72 13.31 31.66 2.54
C ASN A 72 14.49 32.66 2.40
N PRO A 73 14.31 33.79 1.70
CA PRO A 73 15.41 34.74 1.45
C PRO A 73 15.92 35.44 2.72
N THR A 74 15.05 35.65 3.72
CA THR A 74 15.43 36.36 4.95
C THR A 74 16.05 35.42 5.98
N ARG A 75 15.59 34.17 6.01
CA ARG A 75 16.02 33.13 6.96
C ARG A 75 16.17 31.78 6.27
N PRO A 76 17.28 31.53 5.54
CA PRO A 76 17.46 30.30 4.78
C PRO A 76 17.34 29.01 5.62
N GLU A 77 17.67 29.07 6.91
CA GLU A 77 17.55 27.96 7.88
C GLU A 77 16.10 27.66 8.31
N ARG A 78 15.15 28.48 7.87
CA ARG A 78 13.70 28.30 8.07
C ARG A 78 12.98 28.30 6.71
N PRO A 79 13.10 27.21 5.92
CA PRO A 79 12.35 27.07 4.67
C PRO A 79 10.86 27.31 4.88
N ILE A 80 10.21 27.99 3.94
CA ILE A 80 8.78 28.33 4.04
C ILE A 80 7.99 27.11 3.60
N LEU A 81 7.09 26.65 4.46
CA LEU A 81 6.14 25.59 4.14
C LEU A 81 5.03 26.13 3.23
N LYS A 82 4.83 25.49 2.08
CA LYS A 82 3.72 25.77 1.15
C LYS A 82 2.86 24.53 0.98
N ILE A 83 1.60 24.64 1.39
CA ILE A 83 0.58 23.61 1.23
C ILE A 83 -0.33 24.06 0.09
N GLU A 84 -0.45 23.25 -0.94
CA GLU A 84 -1.32 23.51 -2.09
C GLU A 84 -2.46 22.48 -2.05
N THR A 85 -3.70 22.94 -2.09
CA THR A 85 -4.84 22.03 -2.27
C THR A 85 -4.98 21.61 -3.73
N TYR A 86 -5.63 20.49 -3.98
CA TYR A 86 -5.86 20.01 -5.34
C TYR A 86 -6.64 21.03 -6.18
N GLU A 87 -7.62 21.71 -5.56
CA GLU A 87 -8.43 22.74 -6.21
C GLU A 87 -7.61 23.97 -6.57
N GLU A 88 -6.81 24.51 -5.63
CA GLU A 88 -5.88 25.62 -5.90
C GLU A 88 -4.85 25.25 -6.98
N HIS A 89 -4.34 24.03 -6.95
CA HIS A 89 -3.38 23.56 -7.95
C HIS A 89 -4.03 23.43 -9.33
N MET A 90 -5.28 22.96 -9.42
CA MET A 90 -6.02 22.93 -10.69
C MET A 90 -6.30 24.35 -11.17
N ALA A 91 -6.83 25.23 -10.31
CA ALA A 91 -7.10 26.63 -10.64
C ALA A 91 -5.85 27.37 -11.12
N ALA A 92 -4.72 27.23 -10.42
CA ALA A 92 -3.44 27.83 -10.82
C ALA A 92 -2.94 27.28 -12.17
N ASN A 93 -3.14 25.98 -12.44
CA ASN A 93 -2.81 25.41 -13.74
C ASN A 93 -3.74 25.94 -14.86
N GLU A 94 -5.02 26.15 -14.57
CA GLU A 94 -5.98 26.75 -15.50
C GLU A 94 -5.66 28.22 -15.78
N GLU A 95 -5.25 28.99 -14.76
CA GLU A 95 -4.78 30.37 -14.96
C GLU A 95 -3.47 30.42 -15.77
N GLU A 96 -2.52 29.52 -15.49
CA GLU A 96 -1.24 29.47 -16.20
C GLU A 96 -1.33 28.93 -17.63
N ASN A 97 -2.35 28.11 -17.92
CA ASN A 97 -2.65 27.54 -19.22
C ASN A 97 -4.18 27.51 -19.42
N PRO A 98 -4.79 28.66 -19.78
CA PRO A 98 -6.24 28.73 -19.98
C PRO A 98 -6.66 27.74 -21.06
N PRO A 99 -7.76 26.99 -20.85
CA PRO A 99 -8.29 26.13 -21.88
C PRO A 99 -8.69 26.97 -23.09
N LEU A 100 -8.34 26.48 -24.27
CA LEU A 100 -8.85 27.03 -25.53
C LEU A 100 -10.29 26.57 -25.70
N GLU A 101 -11.22 27.51 -25.72
CA GLU A 101 -12.60 27.23 -26.13
C GLU A 101 -12.64 27.01 -27.64
N LEU A 102 -13.01 25.81 -28.04
CA LEU A 102 -13.18 25.41 -29.44
C LEU A 102 -14.64 25.11 -29.74
N ASP A 103 -15.05 25.44 -30.96
CA ASP A 103 -16.33 24.97 -31.46
C ASP A 103 -16.25 23.47 -31.77
N PRO A 104 -17.32 22.68 -31.52
CA PRO A 104 -17.33 21.25 -31.85
C PRO A 104 -17.08 20.92 -33.33
N LYS A 105 -17.18 21.93 -34.21
CA LYS A 105 -16.82 21.87 -35.64
C LYS A 105 -15.31 21.78 -35.87
N GLU A 106 -14.51 22.40 -34.99
CA GLU A 106 -13.08 22.63 -35.15
C GLU A 106 -12.22 21.46 -34.66
N ILE A 107 -12.80 20.57 -33.85
CA ILE A 107 -12.10 19.40 -33.31
C ILE A 107 -12.20 18.17 -34.24
N PRO A 108 -11.20 17.27 -34.23
CA PRO A 108 -11.19 16.06 -35.06
C PRO A 108 -12.45 15.22 -34.86
N PHE A 109 -12.96 14.62 -35.95
CA PHE A 109 -14.21 13.85 -35.94
C PHE A 109 -14.26 12.78 -34.84
N ALA A 110 -13.19 12.02 -34.66
CA ALA A 110 -13.10 10.98 -33.64
C ALA A 110 -13.26 11.53 -32.22
N ILE A 111 -12.65 12.68 -31.93
CA ILE A 111 -12.71 13.35 -30.63
C ILE A 111 -14.10 13.94 -30.41
N ALA A 112 -14.66 14.60 -31.42
CA ALA A 112 -16.02 15.16 -31.36
C ALA A 112 -17.09 14.08 -31.17
N TYR A 113 -16.86 12.90 -31.76
CA TYR A 113 -17.69 11.72 -31.60
C TYR A 113 -17.60 11.17 -30.17
N GLU A 114 -16.38 10.96 -29.65
CA GLU A 114 -16.17 10.47 -28.27
C GLU A 114 -16.72 11.42 -27.20
N LEU A 115 -16.60 12.73 -27.44
CA LEU A 115 -17.18 13.76 -26.56
C LEU A 115 -18.71 13.90 -26.69
N GLY A 116 -19.34 13.20 -27.65
CA GLY A 116 -20.78 13.21 -27.85
C GLY A 116 -21.32 14.41 -28.65
N TYR A 117 -20.45 15.24 -29.24
CA TYR A 117 -20.87 16.38 -30.06
C TYR A 117 -21.25 15.99 -31.50
N ARG A 118 -20.79 14.85 -32.02
CA ARG A 118 -21.09 14.40 -33.39
C ARG A 118 -21.82 13.07 -33.43
N CYS A 119 -22.84 12.99 -34.29
CA CYS A 119 -23.57 11.75 -34.53
C CYS A 119 -22.75 10.74 -35.35
N LYS A 120 -22.67 9.48 -34.90
CA LYS A 120 -22.03 8.38 -35.64
C LYS A 120 -22.62 8.17 -37.04
N ARG A 121 -23.94 8.35 -37.17
CA ARG A 121 -24.69 7.99 -38.37
C ARG A 121 -24.67 9.07 -39.44
N CYS A 122 -24.92 10.32 -39.07
CA CYS A 122 -25.04 11.42 -40.03
C CYS A 122 -23.96 12.50 -39.89
N GLY A 123 -23.10 12.42 -38.87
CA GLY A 123 -22.06 13.43 -38.62
C GLY A 123 -22.54 14.77 -38.08
N GLU A 124 -23.87 14.95 -37.97
CA GLU A 124 -24.48 16.21 -37.51
C GLU A 124 -24.09 16.55 -36.06
N ILE A 125 -23.91 17.84 -35.81
CA ILE A 125 -23.52 18.34 -34.50
C ILE A 125 -24.74 18.45 -33.61
N SER A 126 -24.59 18.00 -32.38
CA SER A 126 -25.66 18.02 -31.39
C SER A 126 -25.06 17.97 -30.00
N LEU A 127 -25.76 18.49 -29.00
CA LEU A 127 -25.20 18.59 -27.66
C LEU A 127 -24.97 17.21 -27.03
N PRO A 128 -23.93 17.01 -26.20
CA PRO A 128 -23.71 15.76 -25.48
C PRO A 128 -24.88 15.39 -24.56
N SER A 129 -25.60 16.39 -24.04
CA SER A 129 -26.82 16.21 -23.24
C SER A 129 -28.00 15.62 -24.04
N GLN A 130 -27.96 15.66 -25.36
CA GLN A 130 -29.01 15.11 -26.22
C GLN A 130 -28.73 13.64 -26.54
N ASN A 131 -29.55 12.74 -25.98
CA ASN A 131 -29.43 11.29 -26.21
C ASN A 131 -29.81 10.85 -27.64
N ILE A 132 -30.51 11.70 -28.39
CA ILE A 132 -30.99 11.43 -29.75
C ILE A 132 -30.46 12.53 -30.66
N CYS A 133 -29.94 12.14 -31.82
CA CYS A 133 -29.52 13.08 -32.86
C CYS A 133 -30.76 13.81 -33.43
N PRO A 134 -30.80 15.16 -33.40
CA PRO A 134 -31.94 15.94 -33.86
C PRO A 134 -32.17 15.86 -35.37
N HIS A 135 -31.15 15.47 -36.14
CA HIS A 135 -31.24 15.41 -37.60
C HIS A 135 -31.67 14.04 -38.14
N CYS A 136 -31.10 12.94 -37.63
CA CYS A 136 -31.37 11.59 -38.16
C CYS A 136 -32.10 10.65 -37.18
N GLY A 137 -32.45 11.13 -35.98
CA GLY A 137 -33.12 10.34 -34.95
C GLY A 137 -32.28 9.21 -34.35
N PHE A 138 -30.99 9.12 -34.69
CA PHE A 138 -30.10 8.06 -34.18
C PHE A 138 -29.77 8.31 -32.69
N ARG A 139 -29.88 7.28 -31.85
CA ARG A 139 -29.48 7.35 -30.44
C ARG A 139 -27.96 7.44 -30.34
N LYS A 140 -27.45 8.46 -29.65
CA LYS A 140 -26.01 8.67 -29.45
C LYS A 140 -25.39 7.64 -28.51
N TYR A 141 -26.15 7.24 -27.50
CA TYR A 141 -25.77 6.29 -26.47
C TYR A 141 -26.69 5.08 -26.55
N GLY A 142 -26.13 3.87 -26.48
CA GLY A 142 -26.88 2.62 -26.52
C GLY A 142 -27.35 2.21 -27.92
N SER A 143 -26.58 1.35 -28.59
CA SER A 143 -27.06 0.48 -29.67
C SER A 143 -26.10 -0.71 -29.86
N GLY A 144 -26.30 -1.74 -29.05
CA GLY A 144 -25.61 -3.04 -29.13
C GLY A 144 -26.01 -3.95 -27.95
N PRO A 145 -25.74 -5.27 -28.01
CA PRO A 145 -26.11 -6.24 -26.96
C PRO A 145 -25.42 -6.01 -25.60
N PHE A 146 -24.50 -5.04 -25.54
CA PHE A 146 -23.73 -4.64 -24.37
C PHE A 146 -23.78 -3.11 -24.14
N GLY A 147 -24.84 -2.45 -24.61
CA GLY A 147 -24.97 -0.97 -24.62
C GLY A 147 -25.08 -0.29 -23.25
N ASP A 148 -25.17 -1.05 -22.16
CA ASP A 148 -25.40 -0.54 -20.79
C ASP A 148 -24.10 -0.31 -20.00
N LEU A 149 -22.92 -0.45 -20.64
CA LEU A 149 -21.61 -0.38 -19.98
C LEU A 149 -20.82 0.91 -20.26
N HIS A 150 -21.49 2.01 -20.65
CA HIS A 150 -20.86 3.34 -20.57
C HIS A 150 -21.38 4.08 -19.33
N PRO A 151 -20.50 4.56 -18.44
CA PRO A 151 -20.90 5.13 -17.15
C PRO A 151 -21.51 6.52 -17.38
N VAL A 152 -22.83 6.57 -17.65
CA VAL A 152 -23.63 7.80 -17.57
C VAL A 152 -24.16 7.99 -16.14
N THR A 153 -23.38 7.54 -15.17
CA THR A 153 -23.53 7.91 -13.76
C THR A 153 -22.16 8.31 -13.23
N LEU A 154 -22.04 9.60 -12.89
CA LEU A 154 -21.00 10.25 -12.07
C LEU A 154 -19.77 10.91 -12.74
N ARG A 155 -19.86 11.45 -13.97
CA ARG A 155 -18.95 12.54 -14.39
C ARG A 155 -19.69 13.58 -15.23
N ASN A 156 -19.77 14.81 -14.73
CA ASN A 156 -20.37 15.97 -15.43
C ASN A 156 -19.56 16.44 -16.66
N SER A 157 -18.60 15.65 -17.16
CA SER A 157 -17.77 16.01 -18.32
C SER A 157 -17.13 14.75 -18.92
N VAL A 158 -17.27 14.57 -20.24
CA VAL A 158 -16.52 13.55 -20.99
C VAL A 158 -15.16 14.15 -21.36
N THR A 159 -14.08 13.37 -21.17
CA THR A 159 -12.71 13.81 -21.40
C THR A 159 -12.00 12.86 -22.35
N VAL A 160 -11.40 13.42 -23.41
CA VAL A 160 -10.64 12.66 -24.42
C VAL A 160 -9.20 13.17 -24.46
N LYS A 161 -8.22 12.27 -24.35
CA LYS A 161 -6.79 12.62 -24.40
C LYS A 161 -6.19 12.18 -25.73
N SER A 162 -5.53 13.11 -26.41
CA SER A 162 -4.76 12.85 -27.62
C SER A 162 -3.30 13.21 -27.38
N ILE A 163 -2.40 12.26 -27.67
CA ILE A 163 -0.95 12.43 -27.47
C ILE A 163 -0.34 12.86 -28.81
N HIS A 164 0.31 14.03 -28.82
CA HIS A 164 1.15 14.48 -29.93
C HIS A 164 2.60 14.62 -29.43
N SER A 165 3.58 14.50 -30.32
CA SER A 165 5.02 14.37 -30.02
C SER A 165 5.58 15.28 -28.91
N ASN A 166 5.05 16.50 -28.73
CA ASN A 166 5.48 17.46 -27.71
C ASN A 166 4.40 17.94 -26.73
N HIS A 167 3.14 17.51 -26.89
CA HIS A 167 2.02 17.99 -26.06
C HIS A 167 0.95 16.93 -25.87
N ILE A 168 0.35 16.88 -24.68
CA ILE A 168 -0.88 16.12 -24.44
C ILE A 168 -2.04 17.10 -24.58
N ARG A 169 -2.95 16.81 -25.53
CA ARG A 169 -4.18 17.58 -25.74
C ARG A 169 -5.32 16.86 -25.02
N GLU A 170 -5.93 17.53 -24.06
CA GLU A 170 -7.09 17.03 -23.31
C GLU A 170 -8.30 17.86 -23.70
N TYR A 171 -9.28 17.20 -24.33
CA TYR A 171 -10.52 17.84 -24.76
C TYR A 171 -11.62 17.48 -23.76
N VAL A 172 -12.33 18.48 -23.26
CA VAL A 172 -13.40 18.33 -22.26
C VAL A 172 -14.68 18.93 -22.83
N ALA A 173 -15.77 18.16 -22.78
CA ALA A 173 -17.08 18.65 -23.18
C ALA A 173 -17.61 19.67 -22.15
N ASN A 174 -17.98 20.87 -22.59
CA ASN A 174 -18.54 21.94 -21.74
C ASN A 174 -19.73 22.65 -22.41
N GLY A 175 -20.92 22.08 -22.25
CA GLY A 175 -22.14 22.66 -22.83
C GLY A 175 -22.09 22.68 -24.35
N GLU A 176 -22.17 23.86 -24.96
CA GLU A 176 -22.11 24.06 -26.42
C GLU A 176 -20.67 24.05 -26.98
N LYS A 177 -19.66 24.22 -26.13
CA LYS A 177 -18.25 24.38 -26.51
C LYS A 177 -17.38 23.22 -26.00
N VAL A 178 -16.20 23.09 -26.57
CA VAL A 178 -15.18 22.11 -26.15
C VAL A 178 -14.02 22.88 -25.53
N LEU A 179 -13.66 22.54 -24.30
CA LEU A 179 -12.44 23.06 -23.66
C LEU A 179 -11.24 22.20 -24.07
N LEU A 180 -10.26 22.79 -24.73
CA LEU A 180 -8.99 22.15 -25.05
C LEU A 180 -7.89 22.63 -24.09
N TYR A 181 -7.41 21.71 -23.26
CA TYR A 181 -6.22 21.89 -22.45
C TYR A 181 -4.99 21.37 -23.21
N ILE A 182 -3.99 22.22 -23.42
CA ILE A 182 -2.71 21.84 -24.06
C ILE A 182 -1.63 21.74 -22.99
N HIS A 183 -1.36 20.51 -22.56
CA HIS A 183 -0.28 20.23 -21.61
C HIS A 183 1.05 20.14 -22.36
N LYS A 184 2.06 20.95 -21.97
CA LYS A 184 3.43 20.85 -22.51
C LYS A 184 4.15 19.63 -21.92
N ASN A 185 4.88 18.89 -22.77
CA ASN A 185 5.78 17.83 -22.30
C ASN A 185 6.83 18.47 -21.33
N PRO A 186 7.11 17.90 -20.14
CA PRO A 186 7.70 18.63 -19.00
C PRO A 186 9.17 19.07 -19.16
N LYS A 187 9.74 19.02 -20.37
CA LYS A 187 11.10 19.45 -20.64
C LYS A 187 11.11 20.82 -21.33
N ARG A 188 10.98 21.89 -20.55
CA ARG A 188 11.83 23.11 -20.58
C ARG A 188 11.11 24.36 -20.04
N GLY A 189 11.78 25.00 -19.09
CA GLY A 189 11.92 26.45 -19.05
C GLY A 189 10.71 27.24 -18.55
N ARG A 190 10.39 27.12 -17.26
CA ARG A 190 9.83 28.26 -16.50
C ARG A 190 10.76 28.54 -15.33
N ARG A 191 10.85 29.81 -14.95
CA ARG A 191 11.48 30.29 -13.72
C ARG A 191 10.65 29.71 -12.58
N GLN A 192 10.89 28.45 -12.25
CA GLN A 192 10.19 27.74 -11.18
C GLN A 192 10.51 28.51 -9.89
N GLU A 193 9.49 28.85 -9.11
CA GLU A 193 9.70 29.12 -7.69
C GLU A 193 10.66 28.05 -7.16
N GLU A 194 11.69 28.47 -6.46
CA GLU A 194 12.68 27.60 -5.83
C GLU A 194 12.00 26.74 -4.76
N LYS A 195 11.32 25.67 -5.20
CA LYS A 195 10.49 24.77 -4.40
C LYS A 195 11.00 23.34 -4.47
N LYS A 196 10.95 22.64 -3.33
CA LYS A 196 11.07 21.19 -3.24
C LYS A 196 9.73 20.62 -2.83
N ILE A 197 9.16 19.75 -3.64
CA ILE A 197 7.97 18.99 -3.27
C ILE A 197 8.41 17.90 -2.29
N LEU A 198 7.80 17.87 -1.11
CA LEU A 198 8.04 16.84 -0.10
C LEU A 198 7.02 15.71 -0.25
N VAL A 199 5.73 16.07 -0.35
CA VAL A 199 4.63 15.09 -0.43
C VAL A 199 3.73 15.44 -1.62
N PRO A 200 3.78 14.67 -2.73
CA PRO A 200 3.03 14.97 -3.95
C PRO A 200 1.57 14.50 -3.88
N PHE A 201 0.70 15.03 -4.76
CA PHE A 201 -0.68 14.54 -4.90
C PHE A 201 -0.77 13.08 -5.35
N ASN A 202 0.04 12.69 -6.35
CA ASN A 202 0.04 11.32 -6.87
C ASN A 202 0.97 10.44 -6.04
N ARG A 203 0.53 10.08 -4.83
CA ARG A 203 1.27 9.24 -3.88
C ARG A 203 0.50 7.97 -3.52
N SER A 204 1.21 6.98 -3.01
CA SER A 204 0.58 5.84 -2.32
C SER A 204 -0.04 6.33 -1.01
N LEU A 205 -1.30 5.97 -0.76
CA LEU A 205 -1.95 6.19 0.54
C LEU A 205 -1.55 5.16 1.59
N PHE A 206 -0.69 4.21 1.25
CA PHE A 206 -0.14 3.22 2.16
C PHE A 206 1.36 3.44 2.30
N VAL A 207 1.80 3.89 3.47
CA VAL A 207 3.21 4.04 3.84
C VAL A 207 3.57 2.96 4.85
N HIS A 208 4.62 2.21 4.57
CA HIS A 208 5.07 1.10 5.40
C HIS A 208 6.40 1.46 6.07
N ALA A 209 6.38 1.65 7.39
CA ALA A 209 7.52 2.12 8.18
C ALA A 209 7.96 1.11 9.26
N THR A 210 7.80 -0.19 8.98
CA THR A 210 8.31 -1.25 9.86
C THR A 210 9.84 -1.21 9.90
N SER A 211 10.40 -1.27 11.11
CA SER A 211 11.86 -1.16 11.35
C SER A 211 12.47 0.17 10.90
N ALA A 212 11.65 1.20 10.63
CA ALA A 212 12.13 2.51 10.27
C ALA A 212 12.97 3.11 11.40
N ASN A 213 14.12 3.67 11.04
CA ASN A 213 14.90 4.44 12.00
C ASN A 213 14.19 5.77 12.31
N GLU A 214 14.67 6.49 13.33
CA GLU A 214 14.05 7.75 13.77
C GLU A 214 13.99 8.80 12.64
N THR A 215 14.99 8.81 11.78
CA THR A 215 15.14 9.69 10.62
C THR A 215 14.12 9.40 9.53
N GLU A 216 13.96 8.13 9.17
CA GLU A 216 13.00 7.64 8.17
C GLU A 216 11.56 7.87 8.63
N LEU A 217 11.27 7.65 9.92
CA LEU A 217 9.91 7.84 10.43
C LEU A 217 9.54 9.32 10.53
N LEU A 218 10.42 10.15 11.09
CA LEU A 218 10.09 11.51 11.52
C LEU A 218 10.68 12.62 10.65
N GLY A 219 11.47 12.28 9.62
CA GLY A 219 12.10 13.23 8.70
C GLY A 219 13.43 13.77 9.21
N ASP A 220 14.17 14.38 8.29
CA ASP A 220 15.51 14.92 8.54
C ASP A 220 15.87 16.06 7.59
N VAL A 221 17.07 16.60 7.79
CA VAL A 221 17.72 17.48 6.84
C VAL A 221 19.09 16.92 6.48
N GLU A 222 19.31 16.70 5.19
CA GLU A 222 20.57 16.21 4.66
C GLU A 222 21.75 17.12 5.06
N HIS A 223 22.89 16.49 5.31
CA HIS A 223 24.13 17.20 5.55
C HIS A 223 24.64 17.83 4.26
N ASP A 224 25.09 19.08 4.35
CA ASP A 224 25.86 19.70 3.28
C ASP A 224 27.36 19.68 3.65
N PRO A 225 28.21 18.94 2.89
CA PRO A 225 29.65 18.93 3.07
C PRO A 225 30.30 20.32 2.93
N TYR A 226 29.66 21.22 2.19
CA TYR A 226 30.15 22.59 1.95
C TYR A 226 29.56 23.62 2.92
N GLY A 227 28.86 23.17 3.97
CA GLY A 227 28.40 24.06 5.04
C GLY A 227 27.34 25.07 4.63
N GLY A 228 26.64 24.89 3.51
CA GLY A 228 25.66 25.85 3.00
C GLY A 228 26.29 27.01 2.22
N HIS A 229 27.49 26.82 1.64
CA HIS A 229 28.14 27.87 0.84
C HIS A 229 27.20 28.37 -0.28
N PRO A 230 27.04 29.70 -0.47
CA PRO A 230 26.01 30.26 -1.37
C PRO A 230 26.07 29.78 -2.83
N GLU A 231 27.27 29.51 -3.34
CA GLU A 231 27.48 29.16 -4.76
C GLU A 231 27.64 27.67 -5.06
N ILE A 232 28.12 26.88 -4.09
CA ILE A 232 28.47 25.45 -4.28
C ILE A 232 27.74 24.52 -3.32
N GLY A 233 27.18 25.06 -2.24
CA GLY A 233 26.42 24.31 -1.25
C GLY A 233 25.00 24.02 -1.73
N ILE A 234 24.37 23.06 -1.06
CA ILE A 234 22.98 22.69 -1.36
C ILE A 234 22.06 23.58 -0.52
N PRO A 235 21.15 24.36 -1.16
CA PRO A 235 20.22 25.22 -0.44
C PRO A 235 19.43 24.47 0.63
N HIS A 236 19.22 25.09 1.79
CA HIS A 236 18.58 24.46 2.95
C HIS A 236 17.23 23.78 2.63
N TYR A 237 16.35 24.45 1.88
CA TYR A 237 15.04 23.89 1.49
C TYR A 237 15.17 22.61 0.64
N LYS A 238 16.24 22.49 -0.17
CA LYS A 238 16.48 21.28 -0.99
C LYS A 238 16.93 20.10 -0.14
N ARG A 239 17.49 20.34 1.05
CA ARG A 239 18.00 19.30 1.95
C ARG A 239 16.94 18.71 2.87
N VAL A 240 15.74 19.30 2.94
CA VAL A 240 14.64 18.80 3.78
C VAL A 240 14.11 17.47 3.23
N VAL A 241 14.07 16.44 4.06
CA VAL A 241 13.56 15.10 3.71
C VAL A 241 12.32 14.80 4.56
N PRO A 242 11.17 14.46 3.93
CA PRO A 242 9.99 14.07 4.69
C PRO A 242 10.22 12.74 5.38
N GLY A 243 9.74 12.62 6.61
CA GLY A 243 9.56 11.31 7.26
C GLY A 243 8.30 10.60 6.79
N ALA A 244 8.23 9.29 7.03
CA ALA A 244 7.07 8.45 6.73
C ALA A 244 5.76 8.98 7.33
N ILE A 245 5.79 9.67 8.48
CA ILE A 245 4.60 10.33 9.04
C ILE A 245 4.02 11.41 8.11
N HIS A 246 4.87 12.14 7.38
CA HIS A 246 4.44 13.19 6.46
C HIS A 246 4.02 12.58 5.12
N GLU A 247 4.75 11.57 4.65
CA GLU A 247 4.37 10.83 3.44
C GLU A 247 2.98 10.18 3.59
N ALA A 248 2.66 9.73 4.81
CA ALA A 248 1.38 9.13 5.15
C ALA A 248 0.24 10.14 5.37
N HIS A 249 0.50 11.45 5.23
CA HIS A 249 -0.54 12.47 5.37
C HIS A 249 -1.74 12.18 4.44
N GLU A 250 -2.95 12.23 4.98
CA GLU A 250 -4.22 11.84 4.36
C GLU A 250 -4.28 10.35 3.91
N GLY A 251 -3.40 9.52 4.46
CA GLY A 251 -3.29 8.10 4.17
C GLY A 251 -3.15 7.25 5.43
N VAL A 252 -2.59 6.06 5.25
CA VAL A 252 -2.30 5.07 6.31
C VAL A 252 -0.80 4.99 6.55
N LEU A 253 -0.42 5.15 7.81
CA LEU A 253 0.91 4.82 8.30
C LEU A 253 0.88 3.44 8.95
N TYR A 254 1.48 2.45 8.32
CA TYR A 254 1.59 1.10 8.86
C TYR A 254 2.95 0.87 9.49
N ILE A 255 2.95 0.39 10.74
CA ILE A 255 4.16 0.03 11.48
C ILE A 255 3.93 -1.36 12.07
N ASP A 256 4.59 -2.38 11.51
CA ASP A 256 4.69 -3.68 12.17
C ASP A 256 5.69 -3.60 13.32
N GLU A 257 5.51 -4.48 14.31
CA GLU A 257 6.35 -4.53 15.51
C GLU A 257 6.48 -3.16 16.18
N LEU A 258 5.37 -2.41 16.31
CA LEU A 258 5.34 -1.04 16.83
C LEU A 258 6.04 -0.88 18.20
N SER A 259 6.01 -1.94 19.02
CA SER A 259 6.68 -2.02 20.33
C SER A 259 8.20 -1.96 20.25
N THR A 260 8.81 -2.29 19.11
CA THR A 260 10.28 -2.28 18.91
C THR A 260 10.83 -0.86 18.70
N LEU A 261 9.97 0.11 18.39
CA LEU A 261 10.40 1.49 18.25
C LEU A 261 10.93 2.03 19.58
N LYS A 262 11.99 2.83 19.51
CA LYS A 262 12.56 3.48 20.69
C LYS A 262 11.50 4.35 21.41
N PRO A 263 11.52 4.46 22.75
CA PRO A 263 10.51 5.23 23.49
C PRO A 263 10.39 6.71 23.08
N ASN A 264 11.49 7.36 22.69
CA ASN A 264 11.47 8.74 22.17
C ASN A 264 10.70 8.84 20.83
N VAL A 265 10.87 7.85 19.96
CA VAL A 265 10.18 7.77 18.67
C VAL A 265 8.69 7.52 18.88
N GLN A 266 8.31 6.64 19.80
CA GLN A 266 6.90 6.42 20.15
C GLN A 266 6.22 7.68 20.70
N ARG A 267 6.95 8.51 21.49
CA ARG A 267 6.44 9.80 21.97
C ARG A 267 6.31 10.83 20.85
N ALA A 268 7.28 10.90 19.95
CA ALA A 268 7.20 11.77 18.78
C ALA A 268 6.01 11.38 17.87
N LEU A 269 5.78 10.07 17.69
CA LEU A 269 4.61 9.56 16.97
C LEU A 269 3.31 9.99 17.65
N LEU A 270 3.24 9.90 18.99
CA LEU A 270 2.09 10.40 19.76
C LEU A 270 1.85 11.91 19.52
N THR A 271 2.91 12.73 19.54
CA THR A 271 2.80 14.17 19.22
C THR A 271 2.27 14.38 17.80
N ALA A 272 2.79 13.66 16.81
CA ALA A 272 2.33 13.76 15.43
C ALA A 272 0.83 13.38 15.29
N MET A 273 0.38 12.34 16.01
CA MET A 273 -1.03 11.95 16.04
C MET A 273 -1.94 13.02 16.64
N GLN A 274 -1.48 13.70 17.70
CA GLN A 274 -2.27 14.72 18.41
C GLN A 274 -2.36 16.02 17.61
N GLU A 275 -1.23 16.51 17.13
CA GLU A 275 -1.15 17.81 16.46
C GLU A 275 -1.49 17.72 14.97
N LYS A 276 -1.54 16.49 14.40
CA LYS A 276 -1.68 16.22 12.96
C LYS A 276 -0.63 16.90 12.10
N LYS A 277 0.46 17.32 12.74
CA LYS A 277 1.57 18.07 12.20
C LYS A 277 2.82 17.65 12.95
N PHE A 278 3.95 17.72 12.28
CA PHE A 278 5.23 17.44 12.91
C PHE A 278 6.32 18.31 12.29
N THR A 279 7.31 18.68 13.09
CA THR A 279 8.42 19.51 12.62
C THR A 279 9.49 18.63 12.00
N ILE A 280 9.96 19.00 10.80
CA ILE A 280 11.17 18.40 10.22
C ILE A 280 12.36 19.24 10.66
N THR A 281 13.34 18.60 11.28
CA THR A 281 14.58 19.23 11.75
C THR A 281 15.76 18.29 11.51
N GLY A 282 16.95 18.84 11.32
CA GLY A 282 18.15 18.02 11.26
C GLY A 282 18.38 17.27 12.56
N ARG A 283 18.45 15.94 12.51
CA ARG A 283 18.54 15.07 13.70
C ARG A 283 19.96 14.79 14.15
N ASN A 284 20.95 15.00 13.28
CA ASN A 284 22.36 14.89 13.64
C ASN A 284 22.86 16.22 14.22
N PRO A 285 23.11 16.33 15.55
CA PRO A 285 23.47 17.59 16.19
C PRO A 285 24.79 18.17 15.69
N SER A 286 25.72 17.31 15.24
CA SER A 286 27.02 17.71 14.71
C SER A 286 26.96 18.07 13.22
N GLY A 287 25.82 17.84 12.56
CA GLY A 287 25.64 18.10 11.14
C GLY A 287 25.13 19.51 10.86
N THR A 288 25.54 20.07 9.72
CA THR A 288 25.03 21.34 9.17
C THR A 288 23.52 21.35 8.86
N GLY A 289 22.86 20.19 8.99
CA GLY A 289 21.41 20.06 8.91
C GLY A 289 20.67 20.43 10.21
N ALA A 290 21.33 20.37 11.38
CA ALA A 290 20.68 20.61 12.69
C ALA A 290 20.08 22.01 12.86
N ILE A 291 20.62 22.99 12.11
CA ILE A 291 20.18 24.38 12.16
C ILE A 291 18.87 24.57 11.38
N VAL A 292 18.62 23.71 10.38
CA VAL A 292 17.46 23.79 9.49
C VAL A 292 16.24 23.19 10.16
N LYS A 293 15.15 23.94 10.16
CA LYS A 293 13.87 23.53 10.75
C LYS A 293 12.72 23.98 9.87
N VAL A 294 11.79 23.08 9.60
CA VAL A 294 10.50 23.36 8.97
C VAL A 294 9.42 22.98 9.96
N GLU A 295 8.71 23.99 10.46
CA GLU A 295 7.68 23.83 11.48
C GLU A 295 6.34 23.42 10.84
N ASP A 296 5.49 22.77 11.63
CA ASP A 296 4.08 22.52 11.29
C ASP A 296 3.83 21.75 9.98
N VAL A 297 4.74 20.86 9.59
CA VAL A 297 4.58 20.04 8.38
C VAL A 297 3.42 19.05 8.59
N PRO A 298 2.41 19.00 7.71
CA PRO A 298 1.25 18.14 7.89
C PRO A 298 1.61 16.66 8.00
N ALA A 299 0.96 15.99 8.94
CA ALA A 299 1.11 14.58 9.26
C ALA A 299 -0.23 14.00 9.77
N ASP A 300 -1.34 14.36 9.13
CA ASP A 300 -2.67 13.80 9.43
C ASP A 300 -2.82 12.39 8.80
N PHE A 301 -2.24 11.38 9.43
CA PHE A 301 -2.28 9.99 8.97
C PHE A 301 -3.17 9.13 9.87
N ILE A 302 -3.71 8.05 9.32
CA ILE A 302 -4.31 6.98 10.12
C ILE A 302 -3.23 5.96 10.47
N LEU A 303 -2.82 5.95 11.74
CA LEU A 303 -1.93 4.91 12.27
C LEU A 303 -2.60 3.53 12.26
N VAL A 304 -1.96 2.55 11.63
CA VAL A 304 -2.24 1.12 11.78
C VAL A 304 -1.00 0.46 12.36
N GLY A 305 -0.94 0.38 13.69
CA GLY A 305 0.10 -0.31 14.42
C GLY A 305 -0.16 -1.81 14.45
N ALA A 306 0.88 -2.62 14.31
CA ALA A 306 0.81 -4.06 14.43
C ALA A 306 1.82 -4.56 15.46
N ILE A 307 1.41 -5.50 16.32
CA ILE A 307 2.26 -6.10 17.36
C ILE A 307 1.90 -7.57 17.58
N ASN A 308 2.82 -8.34 18.14
CA ASN A 308 2.50 -9.65 18.69
C ASN A 308 1.91 -9.50 20.09
N VAL A 309 1.18 -10.53 20.53
CA VAL A 309 0.53 -10.54 21.85
C VAL A 309 1.56 -10.41 22.99
N THR A 310 2.72 -11.06 22.84
CA THR A 310 3.83 -11.03 23.81
C THR A 310 4.44 -9.64 23.94
N ASP A 311 4.42 -8.85 22.86
CA ASP A 311 5.16 -7.59 22.81
C ASP A 311 4.30 -6.40 23.27
N LEU A 312 3.07 -6.67 23.68
CA LEU A 312 2.07 -5.69 24.08
C LEU A 312 2.49 -4.89 25.32
N GLU A 313 3.28 -5.50 26.21
CA GLU A 313 3.79 -4.85 27.42
C GLU A 313 4.87 -3.79 27.15
N TYR A 314 5.58 -3.90 26.03
CA TYR A 314 6.65 -2.96 25.65
C TYR A 314 6.12 -1.71 24.92
N LEU A 315 4.83 -1.68 24.59
CA LEU A 315 4.21 -0.52 23.93
C LEU A 315 4.04 0.63 24.94
N HIS A 316 4.46 1.85 24.56
CA HIS A 316 4.37 3.00 25.44
C HIS A 316 2.92 3.24 25.91
N PRO A 317 2.64 3.30 27.23
CA PRO A 317 1.26 3.34 27.75
C PRO A 317 0.43 4.49 27.21
N ALA A 318 1.03 5.68 27.03
CA ALA A 318 0.33 6.83 26.48
C ALA A 318 -0.05 6.64 24.99
N LEU A 319 0.79 5.96 24.20
CA LEU A 319 0.52 5.69 22.79
C LEU A 319 -0.64 4.68 22.68
N ARG A 320 -0.59 3.60 23.46
CA ARG A 320 -1.67 2.61 23.53
C ARG A 320 -2.99 3.23 23.98
N SER A 321 -2.95 4.05 25.04
CA SER A 321 -4.12 4.75 25.56
C SER A 321 -4.75 5.65 24.49
N ARG A 322 -3.93 6.39 23.73
CA ARG A 322 -4.39 7.22 22.61
C ARG A 322 -5.05 6.40 21.51
N ILE A 323 -4.41 5.31 21.06
CA ILE A 323 -5.00 4.43 20.03
C ILE A 323 -6.32 3.83 20.50
N LYS A 324 -6.43 3.43 21.77
CA LYS A 324 -7.67 2.88 22.33
C LYS A 324 -8.76 3.94 22.51
N GLY A 325 -8.39 5.17 22.88
CA GLY A 325 -9.34 6.27 23.09
C GLY A 325 -9.89 6.87 21.80
N GLU A 326 -9.10 6.86 20.74
CA GLU A 326 -9.44 7.49 19.45
C GLU A 326 -9.53 6.49 18.30
N GLY A 327 -9.55 5.19 18.60
CA GLY A 327 -9.43 4.14 17.61
C GLY A 327 -9.88 2.78 18.13
N TYR A 328 -9.32 1.72 17.54
CA TYR A 328 -9.68 0.35 17.87
C TYR A 328 -8.45 -0.52 18.13
N GLU A 329 -8.53 -1.33 19.17
CA GLU A 329 -7.60 -2.41 19.46
C GLU A 329 -8.25 -3.74 19.04
N ILE A 330 -7.62 -4.44 18.11
CA ILE A 330 -8.19 -5.63 17.46
C ILE A 330 -7.26 -6.81 17.65
N LEU A 331 -7.72 -7.79 18.42
CA LEU A 331 -7.09 -9.11 18.47
C LEU A 331 -7.53 -9.92 17.24
N LEU A 332 -6.55 -10.33 16.43
CA LEU A 332 -6.77 -11.14 15.23
C LEU A 332 -6.87 -12.61 15.59
N ARG A 333 -7.73 -13.33 14.85
CA ARG A 333 -7.92 -14.77 15.01
C ARG A 333 -6.73 -15.54 14.42
N THR A 334 -6.43 -16.70 15.00
CA THR A 334 -5.41 -17.63 14.48
C THR A 334 -6.00 -18.84 13.76
N TRP A 335 -7.30 -19.06 13.90
CA TRP A 335 -8.08 -20.10 13.22
C TRP A 335 -9.52 -19.63 12.98
N MET A 336 -10.25 -20.34 12.12
CA MET A 336 -11.69 -20.16 11.85
C MET A 336 -12.42 -21.50 11.90
N GLU A 337 -13.71 -21.47 12.22
CA GLU A 337 -14.54 -22.67 12.32
C GLU A 337 -14.52 -23.48 11.01
N ASP A 338 -14.57 -24.80 11.13
CA ASP A 338 -14.62 -25.69 9.98
C ASP A 338 -16.04 -25.74 9.39
N THR A 339 -16.29 -24.89 8.40
CA THR A 339 -17.56 -24.80 7.67
C THR A 339 -17.31 -24.80 6.18
N GLU A 340 -18.30 -25.19 5.37
CA GLU A 340 -18.19 -25.14 3.90
C GLU A 340 -17.88 -23.73 3.38
N GLU A 341 -18.38 -22.68 4.05
CA GLU A 341 -18.05 -21.29 3.72
C GLU A 341 -16.57 -20.98 3.98
N ASN A 342 -16.04 -21.38 5.13
CA ASN A 342 -14.64 -21.14 5.49
C ASN A 342 -13.68 -22.00 4.67
N LYS A 343 -14.08 -23.22 4.29
CA LYS A 343 -13.37 -24.06 3.31
C LYS A 343 -13.30 -23.36 1.95
N ALA A 344 -14.40 -22.76 1.48
CA ALA A 344 -14.39 -21.97 0.25
C ALA A 344 -13.47 -20.75 0.35
N LYS A 345 -13.46 -20.04 1.48
CA LYS A 345 -12.54 -18.93 1.74
C LYS A 345 -11.07 -19.38 1.75
N LEU A 346 -10.77 -20.58 2.23
CA LEU A 346 -9.44 -21.16 2.12
C LEU A 346 -9.04 -21.39 0.66
N PHE A 347 -9.94 -21.94 -0.16
CA PHE A 347 -9.68 -22.14 -1.59
C PHE A 347 -9.53 -20.81 -2.33
N GLN A 348 -10.30 -19.78 -1.95
CA GLN A 348 -10.10 -18.41 -2.40
C GLN A 348 -8.69 -17.91 -2.08
N PHE A 349 -8.17 -18.17 -0.88
CA PHE A 349 -6.79 -17.83 -0.52
C PHE A 349 -5.77 -18.55 -1.41
N VAL A 350 -5.94 -19.85 -1.69
CA VAL A 350 -5.04 -20.58 -2.60
C VAL A 350 -5.03 -19.95 -3.98
N ALA A 351 -6.20 -19.64 -4.54
CA ALA A 351 -6.32 -18.98 -5.84
C ALA A 351 -5.66 -17.59 -5.84
N GLN A 352 -5.82 -16.82 -4.75
CA GLN A 352 -5.18 -15.51 -4.58
C GLN A 352 -3.65 -15.59 -4.54
N GLU A 353 -3.09 -16.53 -3.79
CA GLU A 353 -1.63 -16.70 -3.71
C GLU A 353 -1.03 -17.10 -5.06
N ILE A 354 -1.68 -18.03 -5.78
CA ILE A 354 -1.28 -18.41 -7.15
C ILE A 354 -1.34 -17.21 -8.10
N ALA A 355 -2.46 -16.47 -8.09
CA ALA A 355 -2.65 -15.31 -8.96
C ALA A 355 -1.66 -14.17 -8.67
N LYS A 356 -1.27 -14.00 -7.40
CA LYS A 356 -0.30 -13.00 -6.96
C LYS A 356 1.13 -13.36 -7.36
N ASP A 357 1.48 -14.64 -7.30
CA ASP A 357 2.82 -15.13 -7.65
C ASP A 357 3.11 -15.06 -9.16
N LYS A 358 2.11 -15.38 -10.00
CA LYS A 358 2.16 -15.35 -11.48
C LYS A 358 3.17 -16.31 -12.13
N ARG A 359 3.95 -17.07 -11.36
CA ARG A 359 4.98 -17.98 -11.90
C ARG A 359 4.61 -19.44 -11.75
N ILE A 360 3.72 -19.77 -10.81
CA ILE A 360 3.27 -21.12 -10.51
C ILE A 360 1.95 -21.47 -11.23
N PRO A 361 1.72 -22.75 -11.58
CA PRO A 361 0.48 -23.18 -12.23
C PRO A 361 -0.71 -23.14 -11.27
N HIS A 362 -1.92 -23.28 -11.83
CA HIS A 362 -3.14 -23.46 -11.03
C HIS A 362 -3.13 -24.79 -10.29
N ALA A 363 -3.88 -24.88 -9.19
CA ALA A 363 -4.01 -26.12 -8.41
C ALA A 363 -5.30 -26.84 -8.80
N ASP A 364 -5.26 -28.16 -8.79
CA ASP A 364 -6.43 -29.01 -9.01
C ASP A 364 -7.21 -29.24 -7.70
N ARG A 365 -8.33 -29.95 -7.81
CA ARG A 365 -9.18 -30.31 -6.67
C ARG A 365 -8.45 -31.14 -5.61
N GLU A 366 -7.59 -32.07 -6.03
CA GLU A 366 -6.87 -32.95 -5.10
C GLU A 366 -5.87 -32.17 -4.26
N ALA A 367 -5.14 -31.24 -4.86
CA ALA A 367 -4.24 -30.32 -4.17
C ALA A 367 -4.99 -29.40 -3.21
N LEU A 368 -6.17 -28.88 -3.59
CA LEU A 368 -7.00 -28.07 -2.71
C LEU A 368 -7.44 -28.85 -1.46
N GLU A 369 -7.88 -30.10 -1.62
CA GLU A 369 -8.25 -30.96 -0.49
C GLU A 369 -7.05 -31.34 0.39
N GLU A 370 -5.86 -31.50 -0.19
CA GLU A 370 -4.63 -31.70 0.59
C GLU A 370 -4.26 -30.46 1.40
N ILE A 371 -4.30 -29.26 0.79
CA ILE A 371 -4.07 -27.98 1.48
C ILE A 371 -5.07 -27.81 2.63
N TYR A 372 -6.34 -28.14 2.41
CA TYR A 372 -7.36 -28.10 3.45
C TYR A 372 -7.06 -29.05 4.61
N ARG A 373 -6.64 -30.29 4.33
CA ARG A 373 -6.21 -31.25 5.36
C ARG A 373 -5.01 -30.73 6.17
N ILE A 374 -4.03 -30.12 5.51
CA ILE A 374 -2.87 -29.49 6.17
C ILE A 374 -3.31 -28.30 7.02
N ALA A 375 -4.19 -27.45 6.52
CA ALA A 375 -4.70 -26.29 7.25
C ALA A 375 -5.44 -26.69 8.54
N LYS A 376 -6.19 -27.81 8.51
CA LYS A 376 -6.81 -28.40 9.70
C LYS A 376 -5.78 -28.96 10.69
N ARG A 377 -4.79 -29.70 10.19
CA ARG A 377 -3.69 -30.24 11.01
C ARG A 377 -2.95 -29.12 11.75
N MET A 378 -2.61 -28.05 11.04
CA MET A 378 -1.94 -26.87 11.62
C MET A 378 -2.77 -26.20 12.72
N ALA A 379 -4.08 -26.06 12.55
CA ALA A 379 -4.95 -25.50 13.59
C ALA A 379 -4.98 -26.38 14.84
N LYS A 380 -5.01 -27.70 14.67
CA LYS A 380 -5.01 -28.67 15.76
C LYS A 380 -3.67 -28.71 16.50
N GLU A 381 -2.56 -28.69 15.79
CA GLU A 381 -1.21 -28.82 16.38
C GLU A 381 -0.69 -27.53 17.01
N ILE A 382 -0.97 -26.37 16.41
CA ILE A 382 -0.42 -25.08 16.85
C ILE A 382 -1.38 -24.34 17.80
N ASP A 383 -2.68 -24.36 17.47
CA ASP A 383 -3.69 -23.55 18.14
C ASP A 383 -4.65 -24.41 19.00
N GLU A 384 -4.40 -25.72 19.12
CA GLU A 384 -5.23 -26.71 19.85
C GLU A 384 -6.73 -26.63 19.50
N ALA A 385 -7.04 -26.26 18.26
CA ALA A 385 -8.38 -25.96 17.80
C ALA A 385 -8.85 -26.94 16.71
N ASP A 386 -10.14 -27.29 16.75
CA ASP A 386 -10.81 -28.02 15.67
C ASP A 386 -11.37 -27.01 14.65
N GLY A 387 -10.55 -26.66 13.66
CA GLY A 387 -10.87 -25.62 12.69
C GLY A 387 -9.84 -25.53 11.57
N ILE A 388 -9.86 -24.42 10.83
CA ILE A 388 -8.94 -24.12 9.72
C ILE A 388 -7.98 -23.02 10.17
N THR A 389 -6.67 -23.21 9.98
CA THR A 389 -5.67 -22.21 10.39
C THR A 389 -5.79 -20.91 9.58
N LEU A 390 -5.56 -19.78 10.26
CA LEU A 390 -5.40 -18.45 9.65
C LEU A 390 -3.94 -17.99 9.64
N ARG A 391 -2.98 -18.89 9.90
CA ARG A 391 -1.54 -18.64 9.75
C ARG A 391 -1.13 -18.73 8.28
N LEU A 392 -1.81 -17.94 7.46
CA LEU A 392 -1.82 -18.04 6.01
C LEU A 392 -0.45 -17.78 5.37
N ARG A 393 0.44 -17.01 6.02
CA ARG A 393 1.82 -16.84 5.51
C ARG A 393 2.58 -18.17 5.41
N LYS A 394 2.42 -19.07 6.40
CA LYS A 394 3.07 -20.40 6.37
C LYS A 394 2.47 -21.24 5.25
N LEU A 395 1.14 -21.27 5.16
CA LEU A 395 0.41 -22.01 4.13
C LEU A 395 0.71 -21.50 2.70
N GLY A 396 0.79 -20.18 2.51
CA GLY A 396 1.19 -19.58 1.23
C GLY A 396 2.66 -19.82 0.87
N GLY A 397 3.54 -20.04 1.86
CA GLY A 397 4.89 -20.55 1.62
C GLY A 397 4.86 -21.95 1.01
N LEU A 398 4.06 -22.84 1.61
CA LEU A 398 3.88 -24.22 1.12
C LEU A 398 3.30 -24.26 -0.30
N ILE A 399 2.27 -23.46 -0.59
CA ILE A 399 1.64 -23.40 -1.91
C ILE A 399 2.65 -22.97 -2.99
N ARG A 400 3.52 -22.01 -2.68
CA ARG A 400 4.57 -21.57 -3.61
C ARG A 400 5.62 -22.64 -3.83
N ALA A 401 6.08 -23.30 -2.78
CA ALA A 401 7.01 -24.43 -2.89
C ALA A 401 6.44 -25.56 -3.75
N ALA A 402 5.17 -25.93 -3.55
CA ALA A 402 4.50 -26.93 -4.37
C ALA A 402 4.35 -26.49 -5.84
N GLY A 403 4.08 -25.20 -6.07
CA GLY A 403 4.04 -24.62 -7.40
C GLY A 403 5.40 -24.61 -8.11
N ASP A 404 6.48 -24.40 -7.37
CA ASP A 404 7.85 -24.48 -7.88
C ASP A 404 8.21 -25.93 -8.25
N LEU A 405 7.82 -26.93 -7.43
CA LEU A 405 7.98 -28.36 -7.74
C LEU A 405 7.20 -28.75 -9.00
N ALA A 406 5.92 -28.36 -9.08
CA ALA A 406 5.09 -28.62 -10.25
C ALA A 406 5.72 -28.03 -11.52
N ARG A 407 6.32 -26.83 -11.42
CA ARG A 407 7.01 -26.21 -12.54
C ARG A 407 8.32 -26.91 -12.89
N ALA A 408 9.07 -27.40 -11.92
CA ALA A 408 10.28 -28.18 -12.14
C ALA A 408 9.99 -29.49 -12.89
N GLU A 409 8.85 -30.13 -12.59
CA GLU A 409 8.35 -31.31 -13.29
C GLU A 409 7.67 -31.01 -14.63
N SER A 410 7.56 -29.74 -15.01
CA SER A 410 6.77 -29.29 -16.17
C SER A 410 5.29 -29.72 -16.12
N SER A 411 4.75 -29.89 -14.90
CA SER A 411 3.34 -30.21 -14.67
C SER A 411 2.45 -29.00 -14.99
N PRO A 412 1.32 -29.18 -15.70
CA PRO A 412 0.41 -28.09 -16.04
C PRO A 412 -0.37 -27.57 -14.83
N LEU A 413 -0.52 -28.39 -13.78
CA LEU A 413 -1.26 -28.07 -12.55
C LEU A 413 -0.48 -28.54 -11.31
N ILE A 414 -0.77 -27.92 -10.19
CA ILE A 414 -0.36 -28.40 -8.87
C ILE A 414 -1.34 -29.49 -8.46
N HIS A 415 -0.84 -30.72 -8.43
CA HIS A 415 -1.49 -31.92 -7.87
C HIS A 415 -1.15 -32.14 -6.37
N ALA A 416 -1.86 -33.08 -5.73
CA ALA A 416 -1.67 -33.39 -4.31
C ALA A 416 -0.24 -33.86 -3.95
N HIS A 417 0.44 -34.60 -4.83
CA HIS A 417 1.80 -35.10 -4.54
C HIS A 417 2.81 -33.95 -4.39
N HIS A 418 2.72 -32.90 -5.21
CA HIS A 418 3.59 -31.72 -5.06
C HIS A 418 3.38 -31.02 -3.72
N ILE A 419 2.14 -31.02 -3.19
CA ILE A 419 1.85 -30.42 -1.89
C ILE A 419 2.49 -31.25 -0.77
N GLN A 420 2.36 -32.57 -0.83
CA GLN A 420 2.95 -33.49 0.14
C GLN A 420 4.48 -33.40 0.14
N GLU A 421 5.09 -33.36 -1.04
CA GLU A 421 6.52 -33.19 -1.21
C GLU A 421 6.99 -31.80 -0.73
N ALA A 422 6.22 -30.75 -1.01
CA ALA A 422 6.52 -29.41 -0.50
C ALA A 422 6.49 -29.34 1.04
N VAL A 423 5.63 -30.12 1.72
CA VAL A 423 5.63 -30.20 3.19
C VAL A 423 6.96 -30.76 3.68
N GLU A 424 7.46 -31.80 3.02
CA GLU A 424 8.72 -32.44 3.39
C GLU A 424 9.92 -31.50 3.20
N TYR A 425 9.95 -30.75 2.09
CA TYR A 425 11.00 -29.76 1.83
C TYR A 425 10.88 -28.48 2.66
N SER A 426 9.68 -28.17 3.17
CA SER A 426 9.44 -26.96 3.98
C SER A 426 9.72 -27.17 5.48
N LYS A 427 10.16 -28.37 5.88
CA LYS A 427 10.59 -28.66 7.26
C LYS A 427 11.69 -27.69 7.68
N SER A 428 11.60 -27.18 8.91
CA SER A 428 12.63 -26.28 9.44
C SER A 428 13.97 -27.00 9.58
N ALA A 429 15.08 -26.25 9.66
CA ALA A 429 16.40 -26.86 9.89
C ALA A 429 16.41 -27.71 11.17
N GLU A 430 15.68 -27.29 12.22
CA GLU A 430 15.52 -28.06 13.45
C GLU A 430 14.72 -29.35 13.25
N GLU A 431 13.70 -29.35 12.39
CA GLU A 431 12.90 -30.54 12.05
C GLU A 431 13.69 -31.52 11.19
N GLN A 432 14.38 -31.02 10.16
CA GLN A 432 15.31 -31.81 9.35
C GLN A 432 16.40 -32.44 10.23
N LEU A 433 16.92 -31.68 11.20
CA LEU A 433 17.91 -32.19 12.14
C LEU A 433 17.35 -33.31 13.02
N LYS A 434 16.10 -33.19 13.49
CA LYS A 434 15.44 -34.28 14.24
C LYS A 434 15.30 -35.54 13.39
N ASP A 435 14.96 -35.40 12.12
CA ASP A 435 14.79 -36.52 11.20
C ASP A 435 16.12 -37.21 10.87
N VAL A 436 17.19 -36.43 10.63
CA VAL A 436 18.52 -36.96 10.31
C VAL A 436 19.21 -37.58 11.51
N THR A 437 18.98 -37.04 12.71
CA THR A 437 19.82 -37.35 13.89
C THR A 437 19.06 -38.09 14.98
N GLY A 438 17.77 -38.33 14.82
CA GLY A 438 16.89 -38.85 15.87
C GLY A 438 16.90 -37.98 17.14
N GLY A 439 17.29 -36.71 17.02
CA GLY A 439 17.52 -35.79 18.16
C GLY A 439 18.89 -35.91 18.85
N ASN A 440 19.84 -36.71 18.34
CA ASN A 440 21.15 -36.92 18.98
C ASN A 440 22.26 -35.95 18.54
N TRP A 441 22.04 -35.04 17.57
CA TRP A 441 23.10 -34.11 17.13
C TRP A 441 23.65 -33.23 18.25
N TRP A 442 22.79 -32.83 19.20
CA TRP A 442 23.18 -32.03 20.36
C TRP A 442 24.02 -32.82 21.39
N LYS A 443 24.00 -34.17 21.35
CA LYS A 443 24.86 -34.99 22.21
C LYS A 443 26.30 -34.99 21.73
N ASP A 444 26.56 -34.97 20.43
CA ASP A 444 27.91 -34.86 19.88
C ASP A 444 28.53 -33.48 20.13
N LEU A 445 27.75 -32.39 20.04
CA LEU A 445 28.24 -31.05 20.38
C LEU A 445 28.62 -30.90 21.87
N SER A 446 27.99 -31.68 22.76
CA SER A 446 28.37 -31.72 24.19
C SER A 446 29.65 -32.51 24.46
N LEU A 447 30.04 -33.43 23.56
CA LEU A 447 31.32 -34.13 23.60
C LEU A 447 32.45 -33.23 23.09
N ASP A 448 32.23 -32.48 22.01
CA ASP A 448 33.23 -31.59 21.43
C ASP A 448 33.56 -30.35 22.29
N TYR A 449 32.61 -29.83 23.07
CA TYR A 449 32.88 -28.73 24.01
C TYR A 449 33.49 -29.18 25.35
N SER A 450 33.60 -30.49 25.60
CA SER A 450 34.15 -31.00 26.87
C SER A 450 35.68 -31.11 26.91
N THR A 451 36.39 -30.87 25.79
CA THR A 451 37.86 -30.99 25.70
C THR A 451 38.65 -29.68 25.73
N ARG A 452 38.05 -28.56 26.18
CA ARG A 452 38.82 -27.35 26.51
C ARG A 452 38.42 -26.76 27.86
N LYS A 453 38.82 -27.44 28.95
CA LYS A 453 39.12 -26.72 30.19
C LYS A 453 40.50 -26.05 30.01
N PRO A 454 40.63 -24.72 30.07
CA PRO A 454 41.92 -24.10 30.28
C PRO A 454 42.46 -24.59 31.63
N GLY A 455 43.71 -25.02 31.64
CA GLY A 455 44.42 -25.40 32.85
C GLY A 455 44.29 -24.31 33.90
N ARG A 456 43.93 -24.73 35.11
CA ARG A 456 44.25 -23.97 36.32
C ARG A 456 45.76 -24.01 36.46
N ASP A 457 46.44 -22.96 36.03
CA ASP A 457 47.79 -22.69 36.51
C ASP A 457 47.70 -22.25 37.96
N ALA A 458 48.05 -23.20 38.82
CA ALA A 458 48.43 -22.94 40.20
C ALA A 458 49.85 -22.36 40.21
N GLY A 459 49.96 -21.07 40.51
CA GLY A 459 50.94 -20.47 41.41
C GLY A 459 52.46 -20.60 41.18
N VAL A 460 53.11 -19.48 41.54
CA VAL A 460 54.44 -19.36 42.16
C VAL A 460 55.63 -19.19 41.18
N ARG A 461 56.05 -17.94 40.93
CA ARG A 461 57.10 -17.22 41.69
C ARG A 461 57.10 -15.73 41.36
#